data_AF-A0A0J6SC80-F1
#
_entry.id   AF-A0A0J6SC80-F1
#
_cell.length_a   1.000
_cell.length_b   1.000
_cell.length_c   1.000
_cell.angle_alpha   90.00
_cell.angle_beta   90.00
_cell.angle_gamma   90.00
#
_symmetry.space_group_name_H-M   'P 1'
#
loop_
_entity.id
_entity.type
_entity.pdbx_description
1 polymer ?
#
loop_
_entity_poly.entity_id
_entity_poly.type
_entity_poly.pdbx_seq_one_letter_code
_entity_poly.pdbx_strand_id
1 'polypeptide(L)'
;MDPMREHAARIFWGKARPGPGAPHAFHPAWAHGLDVAAAGRALLRARPRAARALAAGLGLEAPAFEALWLHLLALHDIGKFSPLFQAKVPALYPANLPPPPRLADPGHPAAGLLLVGGLLMDRAAPSGLMRGWTAGERNRLLQPIFGHHGRPVPLRQGWQPEDWQPHFPPASASAALAVWEAVEALLPAPAVPAPAVEAAAQASWLLAGLTALADWIGSNQAWFPYASPQADLAAYWDEACRRAEAALREAGLVPAPPGPRLAFADLTGLPYPPTAIQAWAETVALPDGPLLILIEDVTGGGKTEAALMLAHRLLAAGRADGLYLALPTTATANAMVDRIAPLAGRLYAEGARPSLALAHGRAGLHPRFRAAAAGFP
;
A
#
# COMPACT_ATOMS: atom_id res chain seq x y z
N MET A 1 3.64 -25.07 -17.84
CA MET A 1 3.03 -25.31 -16.52
C MET A 1 2.36 -26.67 -16.55
N ASP A 2 2.48 -27.47 -15.50
CA ASP A 2 1.72 -28.72 -15.37
C ASP A 2 0.23 -28.37 -15.12
N PRO A 3 -0.70 -28.72 -16.03
CA PRO A 3 -2.12 -28.37 -15.91
C PRO A 3 -2.75 -28.87 -14.60
N MET A 4 -2.24 -29.98 -14.04
CA MET A 4 -2.73 -30.52 -12.76
C MET A 4 -2.34 -29.64 -11.57
N ARG A 5 -1.17 -29.00 -11.62
CA ARG A 5 -0.70 -28.06 -10.57
C ARG A 5 -1.46 -26.74 -10.62
N GLU A 6 -1.75 -26.26 -11.82
CA GLU A 6 -2.56 -25.04 -12.01
C GLU A 6 -3.99 -25.24 -11.50
N HIS A 7 -4.60 -26.39 -11.77
CA HIS A 7 -5.93 -26.72 -11.25
C HIS A 7 -5.94 -26.81 -9.71
N ALA A 8 -4.90 -27.38 -9.10
CA ALA A 8 -4.78 -27.50 -7.66
C ALA A 8 -4.64 -26.14 -6.94
N ALA A 9 -4.04 -25.14 -7.57
CA ALA A 9 -3.93 -23.79 -7.01
C ALA A 9 -5.28 -23.04 -6.94
N ARG A 10 -6.21 -23.36 -7.84
CA ARG A 10 -7.48 -22.63 -8.01
C ARG A 10 -8.49 -22.88 -6.88
N ILE A 11 -8.34 -23.97 -6.13
CA ILE A 11 -9.27 -24.35 -5.05
C ILE A 11 -8.90 -23.79 -3.67
N PHE A 12 -7.75 -23.15 -3.53
CA PHE A 12 -7.34 -22.51 -2.26
C PHE A 12 -8.02 -21.14 -2.12
N TRP A 13 -8.70 -20.93 -0.99
CA TRP A 13 -9.38 -19.66 -0.74
C TRP A 13 -8.44 -18.64 -0.10
N GLY A 14 -8.55 -17.39 -0.56
CA GLY A 14 -7.91 -16.20 0.02
C GLY A 14 -8.86 -15.41 0.92
N LYS A 15 -10.15 -15.36 0.55
CA LYS A 15 -11.25 -14.80 1.37
C LYS A 15 -12.47 -15.74 1.29
N ALA A 16 -13.20 -15.87 2.39
CA ALA A 16 -14.29 -16.87 2.54
C ALA A 16 -15.52 -16.32 3.28
N ARG A 17 -15.70 -14.99 3.28
CA ARG A 17 -16.85 -14.32 3.89
C ARG A 17 -17.57 -13.52 2.81
N PRO A 18 -18.28 -14.19 1.89
CA PRO A 18 -18.94 -13.51 0.79
C PRO A 18 -19.98 -12.52 1.30
N GLY A 19 -20.06 -11.35 0.67
CA GLY A 19 -21.17 -10.42 0.87
C GLY A 19 -22.51 -11.01 0.40
N PRO A 20 -23.64 -10.39 0.79
CA PRO A 20 -24.96 -10.79 0.31
C PRO A 20 -25.03 -10.83 -1.22
N GLY A 21 -25.49 -11.95 -1.78
CA GLY A 21 -25.64 -12.11 -3.24
C GLY A 21 -24.33 -12.34 -4.00
N ALA A 22 -23.20 -12.60 -3.32
CA ALA A 22 -21.94 -12.88 -4.01
C ALA A 22 -22.07 -14.13 -4.90
N PRO A 23 -21.53 -14.09 -6.14
CA PRO A 23 -21.66 -15.19 -7.10
C PRO A 23 -20.85 -16.43 -6.74
N HIS A 24 -19.89 -16.29 -5.83
CA HIS A 24 -18.97 -17.36 -5.43
C HIS A 24 -18.85 -17.45 -3.91
N ALA A 25 -18.75 -18.67 -3.38
CA ALA A 25 -18.63 -18.94 -1.95
C ALA A 25 -17.30 -18.45 -1.35
N PHE A 26 -16.27 -18.27 -2.19
CA PHE A 26 -14.96 -17.81 -1.78
C PHE A 26 -14.27 -17.04 -2.90
N HIS A 27 -13.26 -16.27 -2.52
CA HIS A 27 -12.34 -15.63 -3.43
C HIS A 27 -11.03 -16.41 -3.48
N PRO A 28 -10.54 -16.85 -4.65
CA PRO A 28 -9.29 -17.60 -4.75
C PRO A 28 -8.09 -16.82 -4.21
N ALA A 29 -7.15 -17.52 -3.58
CA ALA A 29 -5.95 -16.89 -3.02
C ALA A 29 -5.08 -16.21 -4.08
N TRP A 30 -4.97 -16.82 -5.27
CA TRP A 30 -4.24 -16.23 -6.41
C TRP A 30 -4.89 -14.92 -6.87
N ALA A 31 -6.22 -14.87 -6.93
CA ALA A 31 -6.97 -13.70 -7.40
C ALA A 31 -6.80 -12.53 -6.42
N HIS A 32 -6.87 -12.83 -5.13
CA HIS A 32 -6.61 -11.82 -4.10
C HIS A 32 -5.19 -11.26 -4.17
N GLY A 33 -4.18 -12.11 -4.40
CA GLY A 33 -2.81 -11.65 -4.62
C GLY A 33 -2.72 -10.65 -5.79
N LEU A 34 -3.38 -10.95 -6.91
CA LEU A 34 -3.44 -10.05 -8.06
C LEU A 34 -4.20 -8.76 -7.78
N ASP A 35 -5.28 -8.79 -7.00
CA ASP A 35 -6.00 -7.58 -6.59
C ASP A 35 -5.11 -6.63 -5.76
N VAL A 36 -4.34 -7.19 -4.83
CA VAL A 36 -3.40 -6.44 -3.99
C VAL A 36 -2.25 -5.87 -4.83
N ALA A 37 -1.70 -6.65 -5.76
CA ALA A 37 -0.71 -6.14 -6.71
C ALA A 37 -1.29 -5.03 -7.60
N ALA A 38 -2.51 -5.17 -8.10
CA ALA A 38 -3.18 -4.14 -8.89
C ALA A 38 -3.40 -2.85 -8.08
N ALA A 39 -3.83 -2.97 -6.82
CA ALA A 39 -3.95 -1.84 -5.89
C ALA A 39 -2.60 -1.15 -5.65
N GLY A 40 -1.53 -1.93 -5.43
CA GLY A 40 -0.16 -1.42 -5.32
C GLY A 40 0.28 -0.65 -6.56
N ARG A 41 0.00 -1.17 -7.75
CA ARG A 41 0.30 -0.51 -9.03
C ARG A 41 -0.43 0.82 -9.16
N ALA A 42 -1.72 0.86 -8.82
CA ALA A 42 -2.50 2.09 -8.83
C ALA A 42 -1.93 3.12 -7.83
N LEU A 43 -1.50 2.69 -6.63
CA LEU A 43 -0.88 3.55 -5.62
C LEU A 43 0.41 4.21 -6.12
N LEU A 44 1.32 3.45 -6.75
CA LEU A 44 2.56 4.01 -7.30
C LEU A 44 2.29 5.00 -8.44
N ARG A 45 1.38 4.64 -9.35
CA ARG A 45 1.00 5.49 -10.48
C ARG A 45 0.35 6.80 -10.05
N ALA A 46 -0.45 6.77 -8.98
CA ALA A 46 -1.05 7.97 -8.42
C ALA A 46 -0.03 8.89 -7.73
N ARG A 47 1.16 8.39 -7.36
CA ARG A 47 2.20 9.13 -6.63
C ARG A 47 3.60 8.88 -7.21
N PRO A 48 3.84 9.24 -8.47
CA PRO A 48 5.06 8.88 -9.18
C PRO A 48 6.33 9.48 -8.55
N ARG A 49 6.23 10.64 -7.88
CA ARG A 49 7.34 11.26 -7.15
C ARG A 49 7.74 10.43 -5.92
N ALA A 50 6.76 10.02 -5.11
CA ALA A 50 7.02 9.18 -3.94
C ALA A 50 7.54 7.80 -4.35
N ALA A 51 6.99 7.22 -5.42
CA ALA A 51 7.47 5.96 -5.98
C ALA A 51 8.95 6.05 -6.43
N ARG A 52 9.32 7.10 -7.17
CA ARG A 52 10.71 7.34 -7.57
C ARG A 52 11.64 7.58 -6.38
N ALA A 53 11.19 8.36 -5.38
CA ALA A 53 11.99 8.63 -4.19
C ALA A 53 12.24 7.34 -3.37
N LEU A 54 11.23 6.48 -3.24
CA LEU A 54 11.37 5.18 -2.57
C LEU A 54 12.31 4.24 -3.33
N ALA A 55 12.17 4.16 -4.67
CA ALA A 55 13.06 3.37 -5.51
C ALA A 55 14.52 3.84 -5.41
N ALA A 56 14.74 5.15 -5.56
CA ALA A 56 16.06 5.76 -5.42
C ALA A 56 16.65 5.56 -4.02
N GLY A 57 15.83 5.65 -2.98
CA GLY A 57 16.24 5.37 -1.60
C GLY A 57 16.69 3.93 -1.38
N LEU A 58 16.18 2.98 -2.17
CA LEU A 58 16.62 1.58 -2.19
C LEU A 58 17.81 1.33 -3.14
N GLY A 59 18.28 2.35 -3.87
CA GLY A 59 19.30 2.20 -4.90
C GLY A 59 18.81 1.45 -6.14
N LEU A 60 17.51 1.52 -6.43
CA LEU A 60 16.87 0.83 -7.56
C LEU A 60 16.27 1.83 -8.55
N GLU A 61 16.27 1.45 -9.82
CA GLU A 61 15.50 2.14 -10.85
C GLU A 61 13.99 1.98 -10.60
N ALA A 62 13.20 3.03 -10.86
CA ALA A 62 11.77 3.04 -10.55
C ALA A 62 10.98 1.88 -11.20
N PRO A 63 11.19 1.54 -12.49
CA PRO A 63 10.52 0.39 -13.11
C PRO A 63 10.92 -0.95 -12.46
N ALA A 64 12.19 -1.08 -12.03
CA ALA A 64 12.68 -2.29 -11.40
C ALA A 64 12.11 -2.48 -9.99
N PHE A 65 12.04 -1.39 -9.23
CA PHE A 65 11.36 -1.36 -7.93
C PHE A 65 9.87 -1.69 -8.06
N GLU A 66 9.16 -1.07 -9.01
CA GLU A 66 7.74 -1.36 -9.27
C GLU A 66 7.55 -2.86 -9.55
N ALA A 67 8.26 -3.42 -10.53
CA ALA A 67 8.14 -4.83 -10.87
C ALA A 67 8.44 -5.78 -9.69
N LEU A 68 9.53 -5.52 -8.95
CA LEU A 68 9.88 -6.29 -7.75
C LEU A 68 8.77 -6.22 -6.69
N TRP A 69 8.29 -5.02 -6.38
CA TRP A 69 7.30 -4.83 -5.33
C TRP A 69 5.95 -5.43 -5.71
N LEU A 70 5.48 -5.23 -6.95
CA LEU A 70 4.22 -5.82 -7.44
C LEU A 70 4.25 -7.36 -7.41
N HIS A 71 5.38 -7.97 -7.80
CA HIS A 71 5.57 -9.40 -7.67
C HIS A 71 5.43 -9.86 -6.21
N LEU A 72 6.10 -9.19 -5.28
CA LEU A 72 6.03 -9.52 -3.86
C LEU A 72 4.63 -9.26 -3.26
N LEU A 73 3.91 -8.24 -3.71
CA LEU A 73 2.51 -8.00 -3.34
C LEU A 73 1.62 -9.15 -3.79
N ALA A 74 1.81 -9.68 -5.00
CA ALA A 74 1.04 -10.83 -5.47
C ALA A 74 1.26 -12.09 -4.61
N LEU A 75 2.40 -12.18 -3.93
CA LEU A 75 2.77 -13.28 -3.04
C LEU A 75 2.59 -12.98 -1.54
N HIS A 76 2.15 -11.77 -1.15
CA HIS A 76 2.11 -11.34 0.26
C HIS A 76 1.32 -12.31 1.17
N ASP A 77 0.31 -12.96 0.58
CA ASP A 77 -0.62 -13.87 1.23
C ASP A 77 -0.39 -15.35 0.84
N ILE A 78 0.75 -15.70 0.22
CA ILE A 78 1.05 -17.07 -0.20
C ILE A 78 1.04 -18.08 0.97
N GLY A 79 1.20 -17.62 2.20
CA GLY A 79 1.04 -18.47 3.39
C GLY A 79 -0.37 -19.01 3.62
N LYS A 80 -1.38 -18.45 2.92
CA LYS A 80 -2.75 -18.96 2.92
C LYS A 80 -2.88 -20.33 2.27
N PHE A 81 -1.88 -20.78 1.51
CA PHE A 81 -1.81 -22.15 0.99
C PHE A 81 -1.50 -23.20 2.07
N SER A 82 -1.20 -22.79 3.30
CA SER A 82 -1.03 -23.72 4.41
C SER A 82 -2.37 -24.40 4.78
N PRO A 83 -2.36 -25.72 5.07
CA PRO A 83 -3.56 -26.42 5.55
C PRO A 83 -4.15 -25.81 6.83
N LEU A 84 -3.30 -25.26 7.71
CA LEU A 84 -3.74 -24.60 8.94
C LEU A 84 -4.60 -23.36 8.66
N PHE A 85 -4.24 -22.57 7.64
CA PHE A 85 -5.07 -21.45 7.20
C PHE A 85 -6.37 -21.95 6.54
N GLN A 86 -6.27 -22.89 5.59
CA GLN A 86 -7.43 -23.39 4.86
C GLN A 86 -8.48 -24.04 5.80
N ALA A 87 -8.02 -24.69 6.88
CA ALA A 87 -8.88 -25.32 7.90
C ALA A 87 -9.73 -24.33 8.70
N LYS A 88 -9.46 -23.01 8.62
CA LYS A 88 -10.28 -21.98 9.28
C LYS A 88 -11.71 -21.92 8.76
N VAL A 89 -11.95 -22.41 7.54
CA VAL A 89 -13.30 -22.59 6.99
C VAL A 89 -13.45 -24.05 6.55
N PRO A 90 -13.92 -24.95 7.44
CA PRO A 90 -13.97 -26.38 7.17
C PRO A 90 -14.74 -26.75 5.90
N ALA A 91 -15.80 -26.02 5.57
CA ALA A 91 -16.60 -26.24 4.37
C ALA A 91 -15.87 -25.94 3.05
N LEU A 92 -14.76 -25.19 3.10
CA LEU A 92 -13.92 -24.84 1.95
C LEU A 92 -12.56 -25.51 2.01
N TYR A 93 -12.36 -26.48 2.90
CA TYR A 93 -11.09 -27.17 3.01
C TYR A 93 -10.79 -27.93 1.70
N PRO A 94 -9.64 -27.68 1.04
CA PRO A 94 -9.33 -28.34 -0.22
C PRO A 94 -9.32 -29.86 -0.10
N ALA A 95 -10.13 -30.55 -0.91
CA ALA A 95 -10.35 -31.99 -0.81
C ALA A 95 -9.10 -32.84 -1.14
N ASN A 96 -8.11 -32.25 -1.83
CA ASN A 96 -6.85 -32.89 -2.16
C ASN A 96 -5.79 -32.77 -1.04
N LEU A 97 -6.09 -32.07 0.05
CA LEU A 97 -5.20 -31.97 1.20
C LEU A 97 -5.47 -33.09 2.22
N PRO A 98 -4.42 -33.63 2.86
CA PRO A 98 -4.60 -34.50 4.03
C PRO A 98 -5.28 -33.72 5.16
N PRO A 99 -5.80 -34.37 6.22
CA PRO A 99 -6.34 -33.67 7.37
C PRO A 99 -5.36 -32.60 7.92
N PRO A 100 -5.87 -31.47 8.46
CA PRO A 100 -5.02 -30.40 8.97
C PRO A 100 -3.98 -30.91 9.98
N PRO A 101 -2.70 -30.51 9.87
CA PRO A 101 -1.65 -30.99 10.75
C PRO A 101 -1.89 -30.49 12.19
N ARG A 102 -1.48 -31.30 13.18
CA ARG A 102 -1.51 -30.91 14.60
C ARG A 102 -0.27 -30.09 14.96
N LEU A 103 -0.19 -28.89 14.41
CA LEU A 103 0.89 -27.92 14.64
C LEU A 103 0.31 -26.61 15.17
N ALA A 104 1.11 -25.84 15.90
CA ALA A 104 0.74 -24.47 16.24
C ALA A 104 0.62 -23.64 14.95
N ASP A 105 -0.48 -22.91 14.77
CA ASP A 105 -0.67 -22.00 13.64
C ASP A 105 0.22 -20.76 13.83
N PRO A 106 1.28 -20.57 13.00
CA PRO A 106 2.13 -19.39 13.11
C PRO A 106 1.44 -18.15 12.52
N GLY A 107 0.26 -18.32 11.89
CA GLY A 107 -0.40 -17.31 11.07
C GLY A 107 0.11 -17.37 9.63
N HIS A 108 -0.77 -17.07 8.67
CA HIS A 108 -0.41 -17.04 7.25
C HIS A 108 0.73 -16.07 6.90
N PRO A 109 0.94 -14.93 7.60
CA PRO A 109 2.09 -14.07 7.31
C PRO A 109 3.43 -14.76 7.59
N ALA A 110 3.53 -15.42 8.75
CA ALA A 110 4.71 -16.18 9.14
C ALA A 110 4.90 -17.42 8.26
N ALA A 111 3.83 -18.16 7.99
CA ALA A 111 3.90 -19.32 7.09
C ALA A 111 4.37 -18.91 5.68
N GLY A 112 3.90 -17.77 5.16
CA GLY A 112 4.32 -17.24 3.86
C GLY A 112 5.79 -16.84 3.84
N LEU A 113 6.27 -16.16 4.89
CA LEU A 113 7.68 -15.79 5.02
C LEU A 113 8.60 -17.02 5.09
N LEU A 114 8.21 -18.06 5.85
CA LEU A 114 8.95 -19.32 5.92
C LEU A 114 9.04 -19.98 4.53
N LEU A 115 7.90 -20.08 3.82
CA LEU A 115 7.83 -20.72 2.50
C LEU A 115 8.70 -19.98 1.47
N VAL A 116 8.49 -18.68 1.31
CA VAL A 116 9.23 -17.88 0.32
C VAL A 116 10.72 -17.83 0.68
N GLY A 117 11.04 -17.62 1.96
CA GLY A 117 12.43 -17.62 2.44
C GLY A 117 13.16 -18.92 2.14
N GLY A 118 12.54 -20.07 2.44
CA GLY A 118 13.11 -21.39 2.19
C GLY A 118 13.29 -21.69 0.70
N LEU A 119 12.24 -21.49 -0.11
CA LEU A 119 12.29 -21.72 -1.56
C LEU A 119 13.33 -20.83 -2.26
N LEU A 120 13.54 -19.60 -1.79
CA LEU A 120 14.62 -18.73 -2.29
C LEU A 120 16.02 -19.24 -1.93
N MET A 121 16.19 -19.87 -0.76
CA MET A 121 17.47 -20.44 -0.33
C MET A 121 17.79 -21.74 -1.05
N ASP A 122 16.78 -22.59 -1.27
CA ASP A 122 16.89 -23.85 -2.00
C ASP A 122 16.96 -23.64 -3.53
N ARG A 123 16.91 -22.37 -3.99
CA ARG A 123 16.90 -21.96 -5.40
C ARG A 123 15.75 -22.60 -6.20
N ALA A 124 14.66 -22.94 -5.51
CA ALA A 124 13.44 -23.50 -6.09
C ALA A 124 12.44 -22.41 -6.54
N ALA A 125 12.73 -21.14 -6.23
CA ALA A 125 11.94 -20.01 -6.69
C ALA A 125 11.89 -19.91 -8.23
N PRO A 126 10.69 -19.68 -8.82
CA PRO A 126 10.59 -19.24 -10.20
C PRO A 126 11.35 -17.91 -10.35
N SER A 127 12.32 -17.85 -11.28
CA SER A 127 13.09 -16.66 -11.71
C SER A 127 14.29 -16.19 -10.86
N GLY A 128 14.75 -14.98 -11.19
CA GLY A 128 15.86 -14.25 -10.61
C GLY A 128 15.52 -13.48 -9.33
N LEU A 129 14.31 -13.65 -8.76
CA LEU A 129 13.88 -12.97 -7.54
C LEU A 129 14.94 -13.10 -6.44
N MET A 130 15.54 -11.96 -6.06
CA MET A 130 16.59 -11.89 -5.02
C MET A 130 17.71 -12.95 -5.20
N ARG A 131 18.02 -13.30 -6.46
CA ARG A 131 19.08 -14.25 -6.80
C ARG A 131 20.43 -13.63 -6.44
N GLY A 132 21.27 -14.40 -5.76
CA GLY A 132 22.56 -13.93 -5.27
C GLY A 132 22.51 -13.12 -3.97
N TRP A 133 21.32 -12.81 -3.45
CA TRP A 133 21.18 -12.14 -2.15
C TRP A 133 21.37 -13.15 -1.02
N THR A 134 21.94 -12.69 0.08
CA THR A 134 22.00 -13.40 1.35
C THR A 134 20.62 -13.51 2.00
N ALA A 135 20.45 -14.43 2.93
CA ALA A 135 19.20 -14.55 3.71
C ALA A 135 18.85 -13.25 4.45
N GLY A 136 19.85 -12.57 5.03
CA GLY A 136 19.66 -11.30 5.72
C GLY A 136 19.15 -10.19 4.80
N GLU A 137 19.69 -10.07 3.58
CA GLU A 137 19.23 -9.08 2.60
C GLU A 137 17.80 -9.33 2.16
N ARG A 138 17.44 -10.58 1.85
CA ARG A 138 16.07 -10.96 1.48
C ARG A 138 15.08 -10.59 2.57
N ASN A 139 15.40 -10.97 3.81
CA ASN A 139 14.49 -10.79 4.94
C ASN A 139 14.17 -9.31 5.22
N ARG A 140 15.09 -8.38 4.95
CA ARG A 140 14.82 -6.94 5.13
C ARG A 140 13.73 -6.40 4.22
N LEU A 141 13.49 -7.01 3.06
CA LEU A 141 12.36 -6.67 2.18
C LEU A 141 11.15 -7.58 2.38
N LEU A 142 11.36 -8.87 2.66
CA LEU A 142 10.25 -9.80 2.86
C LEU A 142 9.49 -9.53 4.17
N GLN A 143 10.17 -9.27 5.28
CA GLN A 143 9.54 -9.03 6.57
C GLN A 143 8.52 -7.88 6.59
N PRO A 144 8.79 -6.69 6.00
CA PRO A 144 7.78 -5.63 5.96
C PRO A 144 6.56 -6.00 5.09
N ILE A 145 6.75 -6.79 4.03
CA ILE A 145 5.66 -7.21 3.12
C ILE A 145 4.79 -8.28 3.80
N PHE A 146 5.40 -9.29 4.41
CA PHE A 146 4.66 -10.27 5.22
C PHE A 146 4.12 -9.64 6.50
N GLY A 147 4.72 -8.58 7.03
CA GLY A 147 4.22 -7.83 8.20
C GLY A 147 2.95 -7.00 7.99
N HIS A 148 2.22 -7.19 6.88
CA HIS A 148 1.08 -6.36 6.46
C HIS A 148 -0.11 -6.35 7.43
N HIS A 149 -0.16 -7.23 8.43
CA HIS A 149 -1.15 -7.19 9.53
C HIS A 149 -0.76 -6.27 10.70
N GLY A 150 0.19 -5.36 10.50
CA GLY A 150 0.56 -4.32 11.47
C GLY A 150 1.58 -4.76 12.52
N ARG A 151 2.22 -5.91 12.34
CA ARG A 151 3.36 -6.37 13.16
C ARG A 151 4.41 -7.01 12.27
N PRO A 152 5.70 -6.65 12.40
CA PRO A 152 6.77 -7.36 11.73
C PRO A 152 6.71 -8.85 12.08
N VAL A 153 6.88 -9.70 11.07
CA VAL A 153 6.96 -11.15 11.26
C VAL A 153 8.42 -11.50 11.57
N PRO A 154 8.76 -11.91 12.80
CA PRO A 154 10.12 -12.32 13.10
C PRO A 154 10.38 -13.70 12.49
N LEU A 155 11.54 -13.86 11.84
CA LEU A 155 12.10 -15.20 11.66
C LEU A 155 12.78 -15.60 12.96
N ARG A 156 12.57 -16.85 13.37
CA ARG A 156 13.18 -17.37 14.60
C ARG A 156 14.69 -17.40 14.44
N GLN A 157 15.42 -17.12 15.51
CA GLN A 157 16.87 -17.39 15.53
C GLN A 157 17.10 -18.88 15.26
N GLY A 158 18.04 -19.20 14.37
CA GLY A 158 18.34 -20.58 13.97
C GLY A 158 17.38 -21.18 12.94
N TRP A 159 16.47 -20.40 12.36
CA TRP A 159 15.62 -20.84 11.25
C TRP A 159 16.44 -21.50 10.13
N GLN A 160 15.92 -22.61 9.60
CA GLN A 160 16.49 -23.36 8.49
C GLN A 160 15.59 -23.27 7.24
N PRO A 161 16.16 -23.34 6.02
CA PRO A 161 15.38 -23.32 4.78
C PRO A 161 14.23 -24.32 4.75
N GLU A 162 14.35 -25.46 5.40
CA GLU A 162 13.37 -26.55 5.41
C GLU A 162 12.23 -26.34 6.42
N ASP A 163 12.29 -25.33 7.29
CA ASP A 163 11.30 -25.10 8.35
C ASP A 163 9.88 -24.77 7.82
N TRP A 164 9.74 -24.49 6.52
CA TRP A 164 8.40 -24.36 5.91
C TRP A 164 7.73 -25.72 5.70
N GLN A 165 8.47 -26.81 5.51
CA GLN A 165 7.94 -28.11 5.11
C GLN A 165 6.84 -28.65 6.04
N PRO A 166 6.94 -28.53 7.39
CA PRO A 166 5.86 -28.95 8.29
C PRO A 166 4.55 -28.19 8.07
N HIS A 167 4.61 -26.95 7.56
CA HIS A 167 3.45 -26.09 7.35
C HIS A 167 2.85 -26.21 5.94
N PHE A 168 3.58 -26.79 4.97
CA PHE A 168 3.11 -26.97 3.60
C PHE A 168 3.41 -28.41 3.13
N PRO A 169 2.45 -29.36 3.27
CA PRO A 169 2.59 -30.67 2.67
C PRO A 169 2.77 -30.57 1.14
N PRO A 170 3.26 -31.62 0.46
CA PRO A 170 3.62 -31.55 -0.96
C PRO A 170 2.54 -30.95 -1.88
N ALA A 171 1.26 -31.27 -1.65
CA ALA A 171 0.14 -30.72 -2.41
C ALA A 171 -0.03 -29.20 -2.20
N SER A 172 0.05 -28.71 -0.96
CA SER A 172 0.02 -27.28 -0.64
C SER A 172 1.21 -26.53 -1.21
N ALA A 173 2.42 -27.08 -1.05
CA ALA A 173 3.65 -26.48 -1.56
C ALA A 173 3.65 -26.39 -3.08
N SER A 174 3.20 -27.46 -3.76
CA SER A 174 3.06 -27.47 -5.23
C SER A 174 2.01 -26.48 -5.72
N ALA A 175 0.91 -26.30 -4.99
CA ALA A 175 -0.11 -25.32 -5.36
C ALA A 175 0.40 -23.88 -5.18
N ALA A 176 1.09 -23.61 -4.07
CA ALA A 176 1.73 -22.31 -3.83
C ALA A 176 2.80 -21.99 -4.90
N LEU A 177 3.63 -22.97 -5.26
CA LEU A 177 4.64 -22.82 -6.32
C LEU A 177 3.99 -22.58 -7.69
N ALA A 178 2.89 -23.27 -8.01
CA ALA A 178 2.16 -23.02 -9.25
C ALA A 178 1.60 -21.60 -9.34
N VAL A 179 1.08 -21.04 -8.24
CA VAL A 179 0.69 -19.62 -8.20
C VAL A 179 1.89 -18.71 -8.39
N TRP A 180 3.01 -19.01 -7.74
CA TRP A 180 4.23 -18.21 -7.92
C TRP A 180 4.71 -18.27 -9.37
N GLU A 181 4.74 -19.43 -10.02
CA GLU A 181 5.09 -19.56 -11.45
C GLU A 181 4.15 -18.73 -12.34
N ALA A 182 2.86 -18.72 -12.05
CA ALA A 182 1.89 -17.91 -12.79
C ALA A 182 2.09 -16.40 -12.54
N VAL A 183 2.38 -16.00 -11.29
CA VAL A 183 2.74 -14.62 -10.95
C VAL A 183 4.03 -14.21 -11.64
N GLU A 184 5.03 -15.08 -11.73
CA GLU A 184 6.27 -14.78 -12.45
C GLU A 184 6.04 -14.58 -13.95
N ALA A 185 5.17 -15.39 -14.56
CA ALA A 185 4.83 -15.23 -15.97
C ALA A 185 4.09 -13.91 -16.26
N LEU A 186 3.27 -13.44 -15.31
CA LEU A 186 2.42 -12.25 -15.45
C LEU A 186 3.09 -10.95 -14.97
N LEU A 187 3.83 -11.03 -13.86
CA LEU A 187 4.48 -9.96 -13.11
C LEU A 187 5.93 -10.36 -12.84
N PRO A 188 6.79 -10.45 -13.87
CA PRO A 188 8.16 -10.92 -13.71
C PRO A 188 8.96 -10.00 -12.80
N ALA A 189 9.66 -10.57 -11.83
CA ALA A 189 10.58 -9.81 -10.98
C ALA A 189 11.95 -9.69 -11.64
N PRO A 190 12.48 -8.47 -11.84
CA PRO A 190 13.79 -8.29 -12.44
C PRO A 190 14.90 -8.74 -11.48
N ALA A 191 16.02 -9.20 -12.04
CA ALA A 191 17.24 -9.36 -11.27
C ALA A 191 17.79 -7.98 -10.90
N VAL A 192 17.85 -7.69 -9.59
CA VAL A 192 18.32 -6.42 -9.04
C VAL A 192 19.37 -6.64 -7.95
N PRO A 193 20.30 -5.70 -7.73
CA PRO A 193 21.22 -5.77 -6.60
C PRO A 193 20.46 -5.64 -5.27
N ALA A 194 21.02 -6.24 -4.20
CA ALA A 194 20.49 -6.06 -2.86
C ALA A 194 20.62 -4.58 -2.45
N PRO A 195 19.55 -3.95 -1.94
CA PRO A 195 19.65 -2.63 -1.33
C PRO A 195 20.63 -2.67 -0.15
N ALA A 196 21.32 -1.55 0.08
CA ALA A 196 22.14 -1.39 1.28
C ALA A 196 21.31 -1.63 2.55
N VAL A 197 21.96 -2.10 3.62
CA VAL A 197 21.29 -2.49 4.86
C VAL A 197 20.48 -1.33 5.45
N GLU A 198 21.08 -0.14 5.48
CA GLU A 198 20.50 1.09 6.00
C GLU A 198 19.32 1.56 5.13
N ALA A 199 19.47 1.47 3.81
CA ALA A 199 18.42 1.79 2.85
C ALA A 199 17.19 0.90 3.01
N ALA A 200 17.39 -0.42 3.10
CA ALA A 200 16.32 -1.38 3.33
C ALA A 200 15.64 -1.14 4.69
N ALA A 201 16.42 -0.84 5.75
CA ALA A 201 15.89 -0.55 7.07
C ALA A 201 15.00 0.72 7.06
N GLN A 202 15.43 1.79 6.40
CA GLN A 202 14.67 3.03 6.26
C GLN A 202 13.38 2.83 5.45
N ALA A 203 13.44 2.07 4.36
CA ALA A 203 12.28 1.78 3.51
C ALA A 203 11.28 0.82 4.16
N SER A 204 11.70 -0.03 5.10
CA SER A 204 10.89 -1.13 5.64
C SER A 204 9.52 -0.69 6.15
N TRP A 205 9.44 0.38 6.95
CA TRP A 205 8.17 0.89 7.49
C TRP A 205 7.23 1.43 6.42
N LEU A 206 7.77 2.13 5.42
CA LEU A 206 7.00 2.63 4.29
C LEU A 206 6.47 1.48 3.44
N LEU A 207 7.30 0.47 3.15
CA LEU A 207 6.88 -0.72 2.41
C LEU A 207 5.80 -1.50 3.15
N ALA A 208 5.92 -1.66 4.47
CA ALA A 208 4.90 -2.31 5.28
C ALA A 208 3.56 -1.55 5.23
N GLY A 209 3.60 -0.21 5.39
CA GLY A 209 2.41 0.63 5.30
C GLY A 209 1.75 0.62 3.92
N LEU A 210 2.54 0.69 2.85
CA LEU A 210 2.04 0.61 1.47
C LEU A 210 1.47 -0.77 1.14
N THR A 211 2.10 -1.84 1.64
CA THR A 211 1.60 -3.21 1.47
C THR A 211 0.27 -3.40 2.20
N ALA A 212 0.16 -2.93 3.45
CA ALA A 212 -1.09 -2.99 4.20
C ALA A 212 -2.20 -2.17 3.52
N LEU A 213 -1.88 -0.97 3.00
CA LEU A 213 -2.84 -0.16 2.25
C LEU A 213 -3.32 -0.85 0.97
N ALA A 214 -2.40 -1.48 0.23
CA ALA A 214 -2.74 -2.26 -0.96
C ALA A 214 -3.64 -3.46 -0.62
N ASP A 215 -3.35 -4.19 0.47
CA ASP A 215 -4.21 -5.29 0.96
C ASP A 215 -5.59 -4.80 1.37
N TRP A 216 -5.69 -3.66 2.07
CA TRP A 216 -6.98 -3.08 2.44
C TRP A 216 -7.83 -2.71 1.23
N ILE A 217 -7.22 -2.13 0.18
CA ILE A 217 -7.92 -1.81 -1.07
C ILE A 217 -8.34 -3.11 -1.79
N GLY A 218 -7.41 -4.06 -1.97
CA GLY A 218 -7.66 -5.35 -2.62
C GLY A 218 -8.59 -6.29 -1.83
N SER A 219 -8.88 -5.98 -0.57
CA SER A 219 -9.80 -6.73 0.29
C SER A 219 -11.25 -6.21 0.24
N ASN A 220 -11.48 -5.03 -0.35
CA ASN A 220 -12.82 -4.44 -0.39
C ASN A 220 -13.68 -5.12 -1.45
N GLN A 221 -14.69 -5.88 -1.01
CA GLN A 221 -15.57 -6.66 -1.89
C GLN A 221 -16.44 -5.80 -2.83
N ALA A 222 -16.65 -4.53 -2.51
CA ALA A 222 -17.37 -3.61 -3.40
C ALA A 222 -16.52 -3.26 -4.64
N TRP A 223 -15.20 -3.21 -4.48
CA TRP A 223 -14.25 -2.90 -5.55
C TRP A 223 -13.74 -4.18 -6.24
N PHE A 224 -13.52 -5.23 -5.45
CA PHE A 224 -13.01 -6.53 -5.89
C PHE A 224 -14.02 -7.62 -5.52
N PRO A 225 -15.08 -7.80 -6.33
CA PRO A 225 -16.01 -8.90 -6.13
C PRO A 225 -15.29 -10.23 -6.31
N TYR A 226 -15.75 -11.24 -5.58
CA TYR A 226 -15.11 -12.56 -5.61
C TYR A 226 -15.03 -13.09 -7.04
N ALA A 227 -13.82 -13.45 -7.46
CA ALA A 227 -13.54 -14.07 -8.75
C ALA A 227 -13.94 -15.55 -8.81
N SER A 228 -14.24 -16.02 -10.02
CA SER A 228 -14.35 -17.46 -10.30
C SER A 228 -12.97 -18.13 -10.16
N PRO A 229 -12.88 -19.30 -9.48
CA PRO A 229 -11.67 -20.12 -9.48
C PRO A 229 -11.14 -20.47 -10.88
N GLN A 230 -12.02 -20.52 -11.87
CA GLN A 230 -11.70 -20.90 -13.26
C GLN A 230 -11.43 -19.70 -14.18
N ALA A 231 -11.35 -18.48 -13.64
CA ALA A 231 -11.06 -17.29 -14.44
C ALA A 231 -9.67 -17.39 -15.11
N ASP A 232 -9.55 -16.80 -16.30
CA ASP A 232 -8.26 -16.63 -16.97
C ASP A 232 -7.41 -15.58 -16.22
N LEU A 233 -6.15 -15.90 -15.95
CA LEU A 233 -5.30 -15.07 -15.09
C LEU A 233 -4.93 -13.73 -15.74
N ALA A 234 -4.62 -13.72 -17.03
CA ALA A 234 -4.23 -12.51 -17.75
C ALA A 234 -5.42 -11.56 -17.89
N ALA A 235 -6.58 -12.08 -18.31
CA ALA A 235 -7.83 -11.32 -18.38
C ALA A 235 -8.25 -10.80 -16.99
N TYR A 236 -8.08 -11.61 -15.94
CA TYR A 236 -8.35 -11.19 -14.57
C TYR A 236 -7.43 -10.05 -14.12
N TRP A 237 -6.14 -10.14 -14.42
CA TRP A 237 -5.18 -9.09 -14.08
C TRP A 237 -5.51 -7.73 -14.71
N ASP A 238 -5.85 -7.72 -16.00
CA ASP A 238 -6.25 -6.50 -16.69
C ASP A 238 -7.50 -5.87 -16.07
N GLU A 239 -8.45 -6.70 -15.66
CA GLU A 239 -9.65 -6.28 -14.96
C GLU A 239 -9.36 -5.76 -13.55
N ALA A 240 -8.53 -6.47 -12.78
CA ALA A 240 -8.09 -6.04 -11.45
C ALA A 240 -7.37 -4.69 -11.50
N CYS A 241 -6.57 -4.43 -12.53
CA CYS A 241 -5.94 -3.11 -12.74
C CYS A 241 -6.96 -1.99 -12.94
N ARG A 242 -7.99 -2.21 -13.79
CA ARG A 242 -9.06 -1.21 -13.99
C ARG A 242 -9.85 -0.95 -12.70
N ARG A 243 -10.17 -2.02 -11.96
CA ARG A 243 -10.85 -1.93 -10.66
C ARG A 243 -10.01 -1.17 -9.65
N ALA A 244 -8.71 -1.45 -9.56
CA ALA A 244 -7.79 -0.76 -8.66
C ALA A 244 -7.74 0.75 -8.93
N GLU A 245 -7.68 1.17 -10.20
CA GLU A 245 -7.70 2.59 -10.55
C GLU A 245 -9.02 3.27 -10.17
N ALA A 246 -10.16 2.59 -10.35
CA ALA A 246 -11.46 3.10 -9.92
C ALA A 246 -11.58 3.16 -8.39
N ALA A 247 -11.18 2.08 -7.70
CA ALA A 247 -11.16 1.97 -6.25
C ALA A 247 -10.33 3.08 -5.61
N LEU A 248 -9.16 3.38 -6.17
CA LEU A 248 -8.28 4.41 -5.64
C LEU A 248 -8.89 5.82 -5.75
N ARG A 249 -9.63 6.09 -6.84
CA ARG A 249 -10.40 7.34 -7.01
C ARG A 249 -11.53 7.43 -6.00
N GLU A 250 -12.31 6.36 -5.86
CA GLU A 250 -13.43 6.29 -4.91
C GLU A 250 -12.98 6.41 -3.45
N ALA A 251 -11.84 5.80 -3.12
CA ALA A 251 -11.20 5.91 -1.80
C ALA A 251 -10.65 7.31 -1.48
N GLY A 252 -10.66 8.24 -2.44
CA GLY A 252 -10.06 9.57 -2.28
C GLY A 252 -8.53 9.53 -2.17
N LEU A 253 -7.90 8.49 -2.71
CA LEU A 253 -6.44 8.29 -2.61
C LEU A 253 -5.70 8.75 -3.87
N VAL A 254 -6.39 9.28 -4.88
CA VAL A 254 -5.74 9.95 -6.03
C VAL A 254 -5.54 11.42 -5.67
N PRO A 255 -4.29 11.95 -5.70
CA PRO A 255 -4.05 13.37 -5.48
C PRO A 255 -4.84 14.26 -6.43
N ALA A 256 -5.44 15.32 -5.88
CA ALA A 256 -6.08 16.33 -6.71
C ALA A 256 -5.02 17.18 -7.44
N PRO A 257 -5.27 17.62 -8.68
CA PRO A 257 -4.33 18.47 -9.40
C PRO A 257 -4.16 19.81 -8.66
N PRO A 258 -2.92 20.27 -8.43
CA PRO A 258 -2.67 21.54 -7.75
C PRO A 258 -3.18 22.72 -8.60
N GLY A 259 -3.58 23.79 -7.93
CA GLY A 259 -3.99 25.04 -8.57
C GLY A 259 -2.78 25.87 -9.02
N PRO A 260 -2.99 26.95 -9.79
CA PRO A 260 -1.93 27.89 -10.12
C PRO A 260 -1.39 28.56 -8.84
N ARG A 261 -0.17 29.09 -8.91
CA ARG A 261 0.36 29.93 -7.83
C ARG A 261 -0.52 31.17 -7.67
N LEU A 262 -0.93 31.45 -6.43
CA LEU A 262 -1.75 32.58 -6.05
C LEU A 262 -0.92 33.52 -5.18
N ALA A 263 -1.30 34.80 -5.13
CA ALA A 263 -0.78 35.72 -4.12
C ALA A 263 -1.36 35.38 -2.74
N PHE A 264 -0.73 35.87 -1.67
CA PHE A 264 -1.17 35.61 -0.29
C PHE A 264 -2.64 36.03 -0.05
N ALA A 265 -3.02 37.21 -0.55
CA ALA A 265 -4.37 37.74 -0.41
C ALA A 265 -5.41 36.86 -1.11
N ASP A 266 -5.12 36.38 -2.33
CA ASP A 266 -6.04 35.53 -3.10
C ASP A 266 -6.17 34.13 -2.49
N LEU A 267 -5.05 33.56 -2.03
CA LEU A 267 -5.05 32.27 -1.37
C LEU A 267 -5.85 32.33 -0.07
N THR A 268 -5.62 33.35 0.77
CA THR A 268 -6.19 33.41 2.12
C THR A 268 -7.57 34.06 2.18
N GLY A 269 -7.90 34.95 1.24
CA GLY A 269 -9.10 35.78 1.27
C GLY A 269 -9.19 36.69 2.49
N LEU A 270 -8.08 36.93 3.19
CA LEU A 270 -8.05 37.79 4.37
C LEU A 270 -8.15 39.25 3.94
N PRO A 271 -8.98 40.06 4.61
CA PRO A 271 -9.20 41.46 4.24
C PRO A 271 -8.08 42.41 4.74
N TYR A 272 -7.05 41.87 5.40
CA TYR A 272 -5.95 42.62 5.99
C TYR A 272 -4.65 42.37 5.20
N PRO A 273 -3.71 43.33 5.20
CA PRO A 273 -2.40 43.13 4.57
C PRO A 273 -1.62 42.00 5.28
N PRO A 274 -0.74 41.28 4.57
CA PRO A 274 0.06 40.22 5.16
C PRO A 274 0.99 40.77 6.25
N THR A 275 1.15 40.01 7.33
CA THR A 275 2.20 40.25 8.33
C THR A 275 3.59 40.04 7.72
N ALA A 276 4.64 40.50 8.40
CA ALA A 276 6.02 40.33 7.92
C ALA A 276 6.38 38.87 7.62
N ILE A 277 5.94 37.93 8.46
CA ILE A 277 6.21 36.49 8.24
C ILE A 277 5.40 35.92 7.07
N GLN A 278 4.18 36.43 6.83
CA GLN A 278 3.35 36.03 5.71
C GLN A 278 3.91 36.54 4.37
N ALA A 279 4.36 37.80 4.33
CA ALA A 279 5.03 38.40 3.17
C ALA A 279 6.37 37.70 2.86
N TRP A 280 7.12 37.33 3.91
CA TRP A 280 8.31 36.49 3.77
C TRP A 280 7.96 35.12 3.18
N ALA A 281 6.92 34.45 3.67
CA ALA A 281 6.51 33.12 3.19
C ALA A 281 6.12 33.12 1.70
N GLU A 282 5.55 34.23 1.21
CA GLU A 282 5.19 34.42 -0.19
C GLU A 282 6.41 34.55 -1.12
N THR A 283 7.51 35.11 -0.62
CA THR A 283 8.65 35.57 -1.45
C THR A 283 9.95 34.79 -1.22
N VAL A 284 10.11 34.14 -0.06
CA VAL A 284 11.35 33.42 0.31
C VAL A 284 11.75 32.40 -0.75
N ALA A 285 13.03 32.32 -1.10
CA ALA A 285 13.51 31.29 -2.02
C ALA A 285 13.31 29.89 -1.42
N LEU A 286 12.78 28.96 -2.23
CA LEU A 286 12.60 27.56 -1.83
C LEU A 286 13.61 26.71 -2.61
N PRO A 287 14.73 26.28 -1.99
CA PRO A 287 15.73 25.50 -2.70
C PRO A 287 15.13 24.16 -3.18
N ASP A 288 15.77 23.54 -4.15
CA ASP A 288 15.35 22.23 -4.66
C ASP A 288 15.55 21.12 -3.62
N GLY A 289 14.81 20.02 -3.77
CA GLY A 289 14.90 18.86 -2.89
C GLY A 289 13.99 18.92 -1.64
N PRO A 290 14.19 18.01 -0.67
CA PRO A 290 13.46 18.00 0.60
C PRO A 290 13.76 19.24 1.45
N LEU A 291 12.73 19.80 2.09
CA LEU A 291 12.84 21.04 2.88
C LEU A 291 12.31 20.86 4.30
N LEU A 292 13.02 21.47 5.25
CA LEU A 292 12.55 21.70 6.61
C LEU A 292 12.55 23.22 6.84
N ILE A 293 11.39 23.80 7.12
CA ILE A 293 11.23 25.24 7.36
C ILE A 293 10.78 25.44 8.81
N LEU A 294 11.56 26.20 9.58
CA LEU A 294 11.24 26.57 10.96
C LEU A 294 10.73 28.01 10.97
N ILE A 295 9.54 28.23 11.52
CA ILE A 295 8.93 29.55 11.66
C ILE A 295 8.75 29.84 13.14
N GLU A 296 9.52 30.80 13.65
CA GLU A 296 9.44 31.28 15.02
C GLU A 296 8.84 32.70 15.02
N ASP A 297 7.71 32.86 15.72
CA ASP A 297 7.01 34.13 15.82
C ASP A 297 6.06 34.13 17.03
N VAL A 298 5.59 35.30 17.45
CA VAL A 298 4.60 35.46 18.52
C VAL A 298 3.26 34.80 18.19
N THR A 299 2.51 34.41 19.22
CA THR A 299 1.14 33.91 19.04
C THR A 299 0.29 35.00 18.39
N GLY A 300 -0.47 34.63 17.35
CA GLY A 300 -1.23 35.59 16.56
C GLY A 300 -0.46 36.25 15.40
N GLY A 301 0.85 36.03 15.25
CA GLY A 301 1.67 36.59 14.15
C GLY A 301 1.35 36.08 12.74
N GLY A 302 0.41 35.14 12.61
CA GLY A 302 -0.01 34.61 11.31
C GLY A 302 0.79 33.41 10.78
N LYS A 303 1.46 32.67 11.69
CA LYS A 303 2.28 31.48 11.36
C LYS A 303 1.55 30.43 10.55
N THR A 304 0.27 30.19 10.84
CA THR A 304 -0.54 29.19 10.13
C THR A 304 -0.69 29.56 8.66
N GLU A 305 -1.10 30.79 8.37
CA GLU A 305 -1.23 31.28 6.99
C GLU A 305 0.12 31.32 6.26
N ALA A 306 1.20 31.69 6.95
CA ALA A 306 2.55 31.62 6.39
C ALA A 306 2.93 30.18 6.00
N ALA A 307 2.64 29.19 6.85
CA ALA A 307 2.88 27.79 6.55
C ALA A 307 2.03 27.28 5.37
N LEU A 308 0.76 27.70 5.27
CA LEU A 308 -0.11 27.38 4.13
C LEU A 308 0.39 28.01 2.84
N MET A 309 0.88 29.24 2.89
CA MET A 309 1.47 29.92 1.73
C MET A 309 2.69 29.14 1.21
N LEU A 310 3.55 28.66 2.10
CA LEU A 310 4.69 27.81 1.72
C LEU A 310 4.23 26.46 1.14
N ALA A 311 3.24 25.82 1.76
CA ALA A 311 2.66 24.57 1.26
C ALA A 311 2.01 24.76 -0.12
N HIS A 312 1.28 25.86 -0.35
CA HIS A 312 0.72 26.24 -1.64
C HIS A 312 1.79 26.37 -2.70
N ARG A 313 2.90 27.06 -2.39
CA ARG A 313 4.02 27.21 -3.32
C ARG A 313 4.64 25.88 -3.70
N LEU A 314 4.73 24.93 -2.77
CA LEU A 314 5.22 23.58 -3.04
C LEU A 314 4.22 22.77 -3.89
N LEU A 315 2.93 22.87 -3.61
CA LEU A 315 1.87 22.23 -4.40
C LEU A 315 1.83 22.78 -5.83
N ALA A 316 1.76 24.10 -6.00
CA ALA A 316 1.73 24.78 -7.30
C ALA A 316 2.99 24.53 -8.14
N ALA A 317 4.13 24.26 -7.49
CA ALA A 317 5.37 23.85 -8.15
C ALA A 317 5.45 22.34 -8.46
N GLY A 318 4.40 21.55 -8.17
CA GLY A 318 4.39 20.10 -8.36
C GLY A 318 5.36 19.35 -7.43
N ARG A 319 5.79 19.96 -6.33
CA ARG A 319 6.74 19.40 -5.35
C ARG A 319 6.06 18.65 -4.20
N ALA A 320 4.73 18.69 -4.12
CA ALA A 320 3.91 17.99 -3.15
C ALA A 320 2.60 17.54 -3.79
N ASP A 321 1.97 16.53 -3.20
CA ASP A 321 0.71 15.92 -3.67
C ASP A 321 -0.46 16.17 -2.68
N GLY A 322 -0.17 16.85 -1.56
CA GLY A 322 -1.12 17.13 -0.49
C GLY A 322 -0.41 17.70 0.73
N LEU A 323 -1.15 17.89 1.83
CA LEU A 323 -0.65 18.44 3.08
C LEU A 323 -1.22 17.71 4.29
N TYR A 324 -0.44 17.66 5.36
CA TYR A 324 -0.87 17.16 6.67
C TYR A 324 -0.58 18.23 7.74
N LEU A 325 -1.64 18.73 8.38
CA LEU A 325 -1.53 19.70 9.48
C LEU A 325 -1.55 18.95 10.82
N ALA A 326 -0.36 18.74 11.38
CA ALA A 326 -0.20 18.15 12.70
C ALA A 326 -0.56 19.17 13.78
N LEU A 327 -1.60 18.89 14.58
CA LEU A 327 -2.12 19.79 15.60
C LEU A 327 -2.03 19.15 16.99
N PRO A 328 -1.79 19.95 18.05
CA PRO A 328 -1.47 19.41 19.37
C PRO A 328 -2.66 18.72 20.06
N THR A 329 -3.90 19.06 19.72
CA THR A 329 -5.10 18.52 20.37
C THR A 329 -6.25 18.32 19.39
N THR A 330 -7.24 17.50 19.78
CA THR A 330 -8.50 17.37 19.03
C THR A 330 -9.26 18.69 18.90
N ALA A 331 -9.24 19.54 19.93
CA ALA A 331 -9.94 20.83 19.89
C ALA A 331 -9.33 21.77 18.85
N THR A 332 -7.98 21.82 18.79
CA THR A 332 -7.28 22.61 17.77
C THR A 332 -7.46 22.02 16.37
N ALA A 333 -7.55 20.68 16.24
CA ALA A 333 -7.87 20.02 14.97
C ALA A 333 -9.25 20.42 14.43
N ASN A 334 -10.30 20.37 15.27
CA ASN A 334 -11.64 20.79 14.88
C ASN A 334 -11.69 22.26 14.44
N ALA A 335 -11.14 23.16 15.27
CA ALA A 335 -11.08 24.58 14.94
C ALA A 335 -10.29 24.86 13.65
N MET A 336 -9.28 24.04 13.35
CA MET A 336 -8.49 24.19 12.13
C MET A 336 -9.24 23.71 10.89
N VAL A 337 -10.06 22.67 10.96
CA VAL A 337 -10.93 22.28 9.83
C VAL A 337 -11.79 23.45 9.38
N ASP A 338 -12.37 24.17 10.34
CA ASP A 338 -13.22 25.33 10.08
C ASP A 338 -12.49 26.48 9.40
N ARG A 339 -11.22 26.68 9.76
CA ARG A 339 -10.37 27.74 9.22
C ARG A 339 -9.76 27.38 7.86
N ILE A 340 -9.40 26.11 7.66
CA ILE A 340 -8.65 25.63 6.50
C ILE A 340 -9.57 25.18 5.38
N ALA A 341 -10.76 24.65 5.65
CA ALA A 341 -11.64 24.16 4.58
C ALA A 341 -11.91 25.20 3.48
N PRO A 342 -12.22 26.49 3.78
CA PRO A 342 -12.41 27.49 2.72
C PRO A 342 -11.14 27.81 1.91
N LEU A 343 -9.96 27.58 2.51
CA LEU A 343 -8.65 27.85 1.91
C LEU A 343 -8.17 26.66 1.08
N ALA A 344 -8.41 25.45 1.58
CA ALA A 344 -7.91 24.22 1.01
C ALA A 344 -8.45 23.96 -0.40
N GLY A 345 -9.67 24.42 -0.71
CA GLY A 345 -10.20 24.37 -2.07
C GLY A 345 -9.36 25.19 -3.07
N ARG A 346 -8.76 26.30 -2.64
CA ARG A 346 -7.93 27.19 -3.47
C ARG A 346 -6.51 26.69 -3.70
N LEU A 347 -6.09 25.64 -2.98
CA LEU A 347 -4.80 24.98 -3.20
C LEU A 347 -4.79 24.10 -4.46
N TYR A 348 -5.97 23.74 -4.96
CA TYR A 348 -6.15 22.81 -6.08
C TYR A 348 -6.80 23.51 -7.27
N ALA A 349 -6.73 22.87 -8.44
CA ALA A 349 -7.33 23.40 -9.66
C ALA A 349 -8.85 23.55 -9.53
N GLU A 350 -9.42 24.48 -10.30
CA GLU A 350 -10.87 24.66 -10.34
C GLU A 350 -11.59 23.36 -10.74
N GLY A 351 -12.67 23.03 -10.03
CA GLY A 351 -13.41 21.77 -10.22
C GLY A 351 -12.74 20.52 -9.62
N ALA A 352 -11.52 20.64 -9.07
CA ALA A 352 -10.89 19.54 -8.35
C ALA A 352 -11.69 19.15 -7.09
N ARG A 353 -11.55 17.89 -6.69
CA ARG A 353 -12.19 17.30 -5.51
C ARG A 353 -11.12 16.72 -4.58
N PRO A 354 -10.36 17.57 -3.85
CA PRO A 354 -9.35 17.07 -2.92
C PRO A 354 -10.00 16.30 -1.77
N SER A 355 -9.34 15.23 -1.32
CA SER A 355 -9.76 14.50 -0.12
C SER A 355 -9.46 15.31 1.14
N LEU A 356 -10.41 15.41 2.06
CA LEU A 356 -10.20 15.94 3.41
C LEU A 356 -10.25 14.80 4.42
N ALA A 357 -9.26 14.71 5.29
CA ALA A 357 -9.26 13.77 6.41
C ALA A 357 -9.04 14.51 7.73
N LEU A 358 -9.84 14.17 8.74
CA LEU A 358 -9.67 14.62 10.11
C LEU A 358 -9.24 13.41 10.95
N ALA A 359 -7.96 13.37 11.31
CA ALA A 359 -7.31 12.17 11.87
C ALA A 359 -7.30 12.18 13.42
N HIS A 360 -8.46 11.99 14.05
CA HIS A 360 -8.55 11.70 15.49
C HIS A 360 -9.80 10.86 15.81
N GLY A 361 -9.81 10.17 16.96
CA GLY A 361 -10.86 9.19 17.34
C GLY A 361 -12.29 9.74 17.52
N ARG A 362 -12.52 11.04 17.31
CA ARG A 362 -13.84 11.71 17.39
C ARG A 362 -14.22 12.44 16.10
N ALA A 363 -13.47 12.26 15.02
CA ALA A 363 -13.63 12.99 13.77
C ALA A 363 -15.05 12.85 13.17
N GLY A 364 -15.63 11.65 13.26
CA GLY A 364 -16.99 11.38 12.78
C GLY A 364 -18.11 12.13 13.50
N LEU A 365 -17.83 12.87 14.58
CA LEU A 365 -18.79 13.74 15.26
C LEU A 365 -18.71 15.19 14.79
N HIS A 366 -17.69 15.57 14.00
CA HIS A 366 -17.50 16.95 13.57
C HIS A 366 -18.44 17.31 12.41
N PRO A 367 -19.40 18.25 12.58
CA PRO A 367 -20.47 18.49 11.60
C PRO A 367 -19.96 18.87 10.20
N ARG A 368 -19.00 19.79 10.13
CA ARG A 368 -18.41 20.25 8.86
C ARG A 368 -17.54 19.20 8.18
N PHE A 369 -16.90 18.31 8.96
CA PHE A 369 -16.14 17.21 8.37
C PHE A 369 -17.08 16.19 7.72
N ARG A 370 -18.20 15.87 8.37
CA ARG A 370 -19.25 15.04 7.78
C ARG A 370 -19.86 15.67 6.52
N ALA A 371 -20.06 16.99 6.51
CA ALA A 371 -20.56 17.70 5.34
C ALA A 371 -19.54 17.67 4.18
N ALA A 372 -18.25 17.88 4.47
CA ALA A 372 -17.18 17.83 3.46
C ALA A 372 -17.02 16.43 2.83
N ALA A 373 -17.39 15.36 3.54
CA ALA A 373 -17.43 14.00 2.98
C ALA A 373 -18.46 13.84 1.85
N ALA A 374 -19.45 14.73 1.74
CA ALA A 374 -20.40 14.77 0.62
C ALA A 374 -19.91 15.62 -0.56
N GLY A 375 -18.75 16.28 -0.43
CA GLY A 375 -18.15 17.16 -1.43
C GLY A 375 -17.44 18.35 -0.75
N PHE A 376 -16.27 18.72 -1.27
CA PHE A 376 -15.61 19.97 -0.89
C PHE A 376 -16.51 21.15 -1.33
N PRO A 377 -16.92 22.04 -0.42
CA PRO A 377 -17.70 23.22 -0.79
C PRO A 377 -16.91 24.20 -1.67
#